data_AF-A0AAJ5T6S3-F1
#
_entry.id   AF-A0AAJ5T6S3-F1
#
_cell.length_a   1.000
_cell.length_b   1.000
_cell.length_c   1.000
_cell.angle_alpha   90.00
_cell.angle_beta   90.00
_cell.angle_gamma   90.00
#
_symmetry.space_group_name_H-M   'P 1'
#
loop_
_entity.id
_entity.type
_entity.pdbx_description
1 polymer ?
#
loop_
_entity_poly.entity_id
_entity_poly.type
_entity_poly.pdbx_seq_one_letter_code
_entity_poly.pdbx_strand_id
1 'polypeptide(L)'
;MIELSAATYTAELKRFKLRGQVWLASNEIPADVPVPTAWRVLLDTPDAALGNWLGKMWAGVAGRLPAVEQFFTEKLRRPAVFQKENGDLCLLYPYTVEQDDLNFFIGHPPLGDLVSDDMPLWRALPDDLRSFYQFTHNGWTFFPANSMGPLPIGDQTALTDKLDLTADETRKLGVNPDLVWTVFQNGGGDYLCLDLRDSAGDGSDAGRIWWHENPTELEPVDFWAVMNAWFEIFVEEADKR
;
A
#
# COMPACT_ATOMS: atom_id res chain seq x y z
N MET A 1 -27.18 -1.43 5.48
CA MET A 1 -26.47 -0.56 4.51
C MET A 1 -26.10 0.74 5.20
N ILE A 2 -24.82 0.83 5.56
CA ILE A 2 -24.21 1.97 6.23
C ILE A 2 -24.22 3.22 5.34
N GLU A 3 -24.56 4.38 5.93
CA GLU A 3 -24.41 5.67 5.26
C GLU A 3 -22.93 6.07 5.27
N LEU A 4 -22.33 6.19 4.10
CA LEU A 4 -20.93 6.57 3.94
C LEU A 4 -20.80 8.09 4.00
N SER A 5 -20.31 8.60 5.13
CA SER A 5 -20.13 10.02 5.40
C SER A 5 -18.81 10.27 6.13
N ALA A 6 -18.35 11.52 6.15
CA ALA A 6 -17.16 11.90 6.91
C ALA A 6 -17.31 11.58 8.41
N ALA A 7 -18.52 11.69 8.96
CA ALA A 7 -18.82 11.33 10.33
C ALA A 7 -18.69 9.82 10.57
N THR A 8 -19.20 9.00 9.64
CA THR A 8 -19.07 7.54 9.68
C THR A 8 -17.61 7.12 9.60
N TYR A 9 -16.84 7.70 8.68
CA TYR A 9 -15.41 7.37 8.53
C TYR A 9 -14.61 7.76 9.78
N THR A 10 -14.89 8.95 10.33
CA THR A 10 -14.27 9.42 11.57
C THR A 10 -14.61 8.50 12.76
N ALA A 11 -15.86 8.04 12.85
CA ALA A 11 -16.29 7.13 13.90
C ALA A 11 -15.54 5.78 13.83
N GLU A 12 -15.37 5.24 12.62
CA GLU A 12 -14.65 3.99 12.40
C GLU A 12 -13.15 4.13 12.71
N LEU A 13 -12.48 5.16 12.19
CA LEU A 13 -11.08 5.46 12.50
C LEU A 13 -10.83 5.61 14.02
N LYS A 14 -11.79 6.21 14.74
CA LYS A 14 -11.73 6.37 16.19
C LYS A 14 -11.78 5.05 16.95
N ARG A 15 -12.43 4.00 16.43
CA ARG A 15 -12.41 2.65 17.04
C ARG A 15 -10.99 2.09 17.10
N PHE A 16 -10.15 2.47 16.13
CA PHE A 16 -8.73 2.15 16.06
C PHE A 16 -7.82 3.23 16.67
N LYS A 17 -8.39 4.13 17.49
CA LYS A 17 -7.68 5.22 18.19
C LYS A 17 -7.02 6.25 17.27
N LEU A 18 -7.38 6.31 15.99
CA LEU A 18 -7.02 7.42 15.12
C LEU A 18 -8.05 8.54 15.24
N ARG A 19 -7.56 9.76 15.44
CA ARG A 19 -8.38 10.97 15.56
C ARG A 19 -7.89 12.01 14.58
N GLY A 20 -8.80 12.86 14.13
CA GLY A 20 -8.51 13.85 13.11
C GLY A 20 -9.76 14.33 12.38
N GLN A 21 -9.56 14.86 11.19
CA GLN A 21 -10.60 15.41 10.32
C GLN A 21 -10.65 14.64 9.00
N VAL A 22 -11.86 14.32 8.55
CA VAL A 22 -12.11 13.64 7.27
C VAL A 22 -12.85 14.59 6.34
N TRP A 23 -12.42 14.64 5.08
CA TRP A 23 -13.07 15.41 4.01
C TRP A 23 -13.36 14.53 2.80
N LEU A 24 -14.55 14.66 2.25
CA LEU A 24 -15.04 13.90 1.10
C LEU A 24 -15.05 14.73 -0.20
N ALA A 25 -14.95 16.05 -0.09
CA ALA A 25 -14.87 16.97 -1.21
C ALA A 25 -13.70 17.95 -1.04
N SER A 26 -13.10 18.39 -2.15
CA SER A 26 -11.90 19.23 -2.10
C SER A 26 -12.15 20.61 -1.51
N ASN A 27 -13.37 21.12 -1.64
CA ASN A 27 -13.81 22.43 -1.14
C ASN A 27 -14.05 22.46 0.38
N GLU A 28 -14.09 21.30 1.04
CA GLU A 28 -14.20 21.18 2.50
C GLU A 28 -12.82 21.31 3.18
N ILE A 29 -11.75 21.09 2.41
CA ILE A 29 -10.37 21.08 2.92
C ILE A 29 -9.86 22.51 3.02
N PRO A 30 -9.38 22.97 4.21
CA PRO A 30 -8.79 24.30 4.35
C PRO A 30 -7.61 24.54 3.40
N ALA A 31 -7.42 25.80 3.01
CA ALA A 31 -6.44 26.19 1.98
C ALA A 31 -4.99 26.01 2.42
N ASP A 32 -4.73 26.04 3.73
CA ASP A 32 -3.42 25.87 4.35
C ASP A 32 -3.04 24.40 4.57
N VAL A 33 -3.96 23.45 4.37
CA VAL A 33 -3.66 22.02 4.45
C VAL A 33 -2.98 21.56 3.16
N PRO A 34 -1.74 21.03 3.22
CA PRO A 34 -0.91 20.71 2.05
C PRO A 34 -1.31 19.36 1.42
N VAL A 35 -2.58 19.22 1.04
CA VAL A 35 -3.09 18.01 0.38
C VAL A 35 -2.57 17.95 -1.06
N PRO A 36 -1.99 16.80 -1.50
CA PRO A 36 -1.55 16.60 -2.87
C PRO A 36 -2.64 16.95 -3.90
N THR A 37 -2.25 17.65 -4.97
CA THR A 37 -3.20 18.10 -6.01
C THR A 37 -3.98 16.93 -6.61
N ALA A 38 -3.32 15.79 -6.86
CA ALA A 38 -3.97 14.59 -7.40
C ALA A 38 -5.11 14.08 -6.50
N TRP A 39 -4.97 14.20 -5.16
CA TRP A 39 -6.01 13.79 -4.21
C TRP A 39 -7.19 14.76 -4.22
N ARG A 40 -6.94 16.08 -4.32
CA ARG A 40 -8.02 17.07 -4.46
C ARG A 40 -8.85 16.81 -5.72
N VAL A 41 -8.18 16.54 -6.85
CA VAL A 41 -8.86 16.19 -8.11
C VAL A 41 -9.65 14.87 -7.97
N LEU A 42 -9.09 13.87 -7.29
CA LEU A 42 -9.80 12.61 -7.00
C LEU A 42 -11.10 12.85 -6.22
N LEU A 43 -11.08 13.69 -5.18
CA LEU A 43 -12.27 14.00 -4.38
C LEU A 43 -13.38 14.71 -5.17
N ASP A 44 -13.02 15.44 -6.22
CA ASP A 44 -13.99 16.13 -7.09
C ASP A 44 -14.40 15.28 -8.30
N THR A 45 -13.77 14.13 -8.50
CA THR A 45 -14.05 13.24 -9.63
C THR A 45 -15.44 12.60 -9.46
N PRO A 46 -16.31 12.62 -10.50
CA PRO A 46 -17.58 11.92 -10.47
C PRO A 46 -17.42 10.40 -10.35
N ASP A 47 -18.35 9.72 -9.69
CA ASP A 47 -18.24 8.26 -9.42
C ASP A 47 -18.09 7.40 -10.69
N ALA A 48 -18.70 7.84 -11.80
CA ALA A 48 -18.58 7.18 -13.10
C ALA A 48 -17.17 7.26 -13.71
N ALA A 49 -16.37 8.26 -13.33
CA ALA A 49 -15.00 8.47 -13.79
C ALA A 49 -13.95 8.03 -12.75
N LEU A 50 -14.37 7.69 -11.53
CA LEU A 50 -13.49 7.42 -10.38
C LEU A 50 -12.47 6.31 -10.67
N GLY A 51 -12.93 5.14 -11.13
CA GLY A 51 -12.03 4.02 -11.43
C GLY A 51 -10.99 4.35 -12.50
N ASN A 52 -11.40 5.04 -13.57
CA ASN A 52 -10.48 5.49 -14.63
C ASN A 52 -9.47 6.52 -14.11
N TRP A 53 -9.88 7.41 -13.21
CA TRP A 53 -8.97 8.37 -12.60
C TRP A 53 -7.97 7.69 -11.67
N LEU A 54 -8.42 6.74 -10.87
CA LEU A 54 -7.54 5.94 -10.00
C LEU A 54 -6.52 5.13 -10.81
N GLY A 55 -6.94 4.47 -11.89
CA GLY A 55 -6.01 3.78 -12.79
C GLY A 55 -4.94 4.71 -13.38
N LYS A 56 -5.31 5.96 -13.72
CA LYS A 56 -4.34 6.99 -14.15
C LYS A 56 -3.42 7.45 -13.02
N MET A 57 -3.95 7.67 -11.82
CA MET A 57 -3.18 8.07 -10.65
C MET A 57 -2.16 6.99 -10.23
N TRP A 58 -2.49 5.73 -10.51
CA TRP A 58 -1.65 4.56 -10.27
C TRP A 58 -0.91 4.06 -11.52
N ALA A 59 -0.79 4.90 -12.56
CA ALA A 59 -0.12 4.52 -13.80
C ALA A 59 1.31 4.03 -13.54
N GLY A 60 1.71 2.97 -14.24
CA GLY A 60 2.96 2.24 -14.02
C GLY A 60 2.78 0.98 -13.17
N VAL A 61 2.01 1.06 -12.07
CA VAL A 61 1.76 -0.11 -11.20
C VAL A 61 0.41 -0.76 -11.43
N ALA A 62 -0.64 0.01 -11.76
CA ALA A 62 -2.00 -0.51 -11.93
C ALA A 62 -2.08 -1.69 -12.91
N GLY A 63 -1.38 -1.60 -14.05
CA GLY A 63 -1.35 -2.68 -15.06
C GLY A 63 -0.65 -3.97 -14.61
N ARG A 64 0.11 -3.93 -13.50
CA ARG A 64 0.70 -5.11 -12.87
C ARG A 64 -0.17 -5.71 -11.76
N LEU A 65 -1.16 -4.94 -11.29
CA LEU A 65 -2.05 -5.28 -10.20
C LEU A 65 -3.52 -5.26 -10.66
N PRO A 66 -3.94 -6.15 -11.59
CA PRO A 66 -5.31 -6.16 -12.12
C PRO A 66 -6.40 -6.31 -11.04
N ALA A 67 -6.11 -6.99 -9.92
CA ALA A 67 -7.06 -7.08 -8.81
C ALA A 67 -7.29 -5.72 -8.13
N VAL A 68 -6.26 -4.86 -8.07
CA VAL A 68 -6.39 -3.49 -7.56
C VAL A 68 -7.23 -2.63 -8.51
N GLU A 69 -7.04 -2.76 -9.82
CA GLU A 69 -7.88 -2.06 -10.82
C GLU A 69 -9.35 -2.51 -10.73
N GLN A 70 -9.58 -3.81 -10.56
CA GLN A 70 -10.92 -4.35 -10.34
C GLN A 70 -11.52 -3.82 -9.03
N PHE A 71 -10.75 -3.80 -7.95
CA PHE A 71 -11.18 -3.24 -6.67
C PHE A 71 -11.62 -1.78 -6.81
N PHE A 72 -10.84 -0.94 -7.50
CA PHE A 72 -11.19 0.47 -7.75
C PHE A 72 -12.48 0.66 -8.54
N THR A 73 -12.83 -0.28 -9.42
CA THR A 73 -13.98 -0.16 -10.31
C THR A 73 -15.24 -0.85 -9.78
N GLU A 74 -15.10 -1.89 -8.97
CA GLU A 74 -16.21 -2.73 -8.52
C GLU A 74 -16.53 -2.61 -7.04
N LYS A 75 -15.56 -2.32 -6.18
CA LYS A 75 -15.71 -2.51 -4.71
C LYS A 75 -15.42 -1.26 -3.89
N LEU A 76 -14.48 -0.43 -4.38
CA LEU A 76 -14.07 0.79 -3.71
C LEU A 76 -15.23 1.79 -3.62
N ARG A 77 -15.48 2.28 -2.40
CA ARG A 77 -16.40 3.38 -2.10
C ARG A 77 -15.68 4.73 -2.26
N ARG A 78 -16.42 5.83 -2.19
CA ARG A 78 -15.87 7.17 -2.44
C ARG A 78 -14.67 7.48 -1.51
N PRO A 79 -13.46 7.72 -2.05
CA PRO A 79 -12.28 8.06 -1.27
C PRO A 79 -12.47 9.35 -0.46
N ALA A 80 -11.67 9.49 0.59
CA ALA A 80 -11.68 10.67 1.45
C ALA A 80 -10.26 11.03 1.88
N VAL A 81 -10.00 12.30 2.15
CA VAL A 81 -8.75 12.73 2.79
C VAL A 81 -8.94 12.74 4.30
N PHE A 82 -7.96 12.19 5.02
CA PHE A 82 -7.90 12.22 6.47
C PHE A 82 -6.64 12.96 6.94
N GLN A 83 -6.83 13.96 7.78
CA GLN A 83 -5.74 14.60 8.52
C GLN A 83 -5.78 14.12 9.97
N LYS A 84 -4.71 13.47 10.43
CA LYS A 84 -4.52 13.05 11.81
C LYS A 84 -4.31 14.26 12.73
N GLU A 85 -4.54 14.10 14.03
CA GLU A 85 -4.30 15.16 15.03
C GLU A 85 -2.86 15.71 15.04
N ASN A 86 -1.87 14.89 14.64
CA ASN A 86 -0.46 15.30 14.53
C ASN A 86 -0.16 16.08 13.23
N GLY A 87 -1.16 16.29 12.37
CA GLY A 87 -1.04 16.99 11.08
C GLY A 87 -0.78 16.09 9.88
N ASP A 88 -0.44 14.80 10.08
CA ASP A 88 -0.16 13.87 8.99
C ASP A 88 -1.41 13.64 8.15
N LEU A 89 -1.20 13.58 6.83
CA LEU A 89 -2.26 13.35 5.86
C LEU A 89 -2.25 11.89 5.38
N CYS A 90 -3.43 11.39 5.06
CA CYS A 90 -3.64 10.10 4.42
C CYS A 90 -4.82 10.19 3.45
N LEU A 91 -4.78 9.43 2.37
CA LEU A 91 -5.92 9.17 1.49
C LEU A 91 -6.57 7.85 1.91
N LEU A 92 -7.84 7.91 2.27
CA LEU A 92 -8.65 6.74 2.62
C LEU A 92 -9.25 6.12 1.36
N TYR A 93 -9.14 4.80 1.28
CA TYR A 93 -9.72 3.93 0.27
C TYR A 93 -10.76 3.02 0.95
N PRO A 94 -11.99 3.52 1.15
CA PRO A 94 -13.03 2.83 1.89
C PRO A 94 -13.65 1.70 1.07
N TYR A 95 -13.95 0.59 1.72
CA TYR A 95 -14.76 -0.50 1.17
C TYR A 95 -15.59 -1.13 2.29
N THR A 96 -16.58 -1.94 1.92
CA THR A 96 -17.43 -2.63 2.90
C THR A 96 -17.32 -4.14 2.73
N VAL A 97 -17.52 -4.87 3.81
CA VAL A 97 -17.71 -6.32 3.85
C VAL A 97 -19.06 -6.57 4.53
N GLU A 98 -19.82 -7.57 4.07
CA GLU A 98 -21.14 -7.91 4.62
C GLU A 98 -22.11 -6.69 4.72
N GLN A 99 -22.00 -5.74 3.77
CA GLN A 99 -22.81 -4.53 3.60
C GLN A 99 -22.72 -3.44 4.69
N ASP A 100 -22.15 -3.74 5.85
CA ASP A 100 -22.11 -2.82 6.99
C ASP A 100 -20.75 -2.73 7.71
N ASP A 101 -19.78 -3.61 7.38
CA ASP A 101 -18.43 -3.54 7.96
C ASP A 101 -17.50 -2.65 7.13
N LEU A 102 -17.32 -1.42 7.58
CA LEU A 102 -16.51 -0.40 6.90
C LEU A 102 -15.02 -0.59 7.18
N ASN A 103 -14.26 -0.77 6.11
CA ASN A 103 -12.83 -1.01 6.13
C ASN A 103 -12.09 0.01 5.25
N PHE A 104 -10.79 0.19 5.49
CA PHE A 104 -9.97 1.14 4.74
C PHE A 104 -8.64 0.54 4.32
N PHE A 105 -8.25 0.81 3.08
CA PHE A 105 -6.84 1.01 2.78
C PHE A 105 -6.47 2.48 3.00
N ILE A 106 -5.22 2.74 3.37
CA ILE A 106 -4.68 4.09 3.59
C ILE A 106 -3.46 4.27 2.68
N GLY A 107 -3.49 5.29 1.83
CA GLY A 107 -2.34 5.75 1.07
C GLY A 107 -1.70 6.99 1.71
N HIS A 108 -0.39 6.97 1.92
CA HIS A 108 0.34 8.13 2.44
C HIS A 108 0.70 9.12 1.31
N PRO A 109 1.01 10.39 1.62
CA PRO A 109 1.42 11.36 0.63
C PRO A 109 2.63 10.82 -0.16
N PRO A 110 2.67 11.04 -1.48
CA PRO A 110 3.82 10.66 -2.29
C PRO A 110 5.09 11.36 -1.78
N LEU A 111 6.25 10.72 -1.96
CA LEU A 111 7.53 11.29 -1.52
C LEU A 111 7.94 12.54 -2.33
N GLY A 112 7.47 12.68 -3.57
CA GLY A 112 7.77 13.84 -4.41
C GLY A 112 9.27 14.02 -4.61
N ASP A 113 9.79 15.22 -4.34
CA ASP A 113 11.22 15.54 -4.47
C ASP A 113 12.05 15.18 -3.23
N LEU A 114 11.45 14.55 -2.20
CA LEU A 114 12.16 14.13 -0.99
C LEU A 114 13.06 12.90 -1.23
N VAL A 115 12.85 12.18 -2.32
CA VAL A 115 13.68 11.03 -2.69
C VAL A 115 15.00 11.49 -3.32
N SER A 116 16.09 10.87 -2.87
CA SER A 116 17.42 11.07 -3.43
C SER A 116 17.91 9.78 -4.08
N ASP A 117 18.49 9.90 -5.27
CA ASP A 117 19.20 8.82 -5.96
C ASP A 117 20.41 8.30 -5.17
N ASP A 118 20.84 9.02 -4.14
CA ASP A 118 21.92 8.57 -3.26
C ASP A 118 21.48 7.44 -2.31
N MET A 119 20.16 7.21 -2.14
CA MET A 119 19.66 6.12 -1.30
C MET A 119 19.82 4.77 -2.04
N PRO A 120 20.62 3.81 -1.50
CA PRO A 120 20.87 2.53 -2.18
C PRO A 120 19.60 1.72 -2.46
N LEU A 121 18.66 1.70 -1.51
CA LEU A 121 17.35 1.09 -1.70
C LEU A 121 16.64 1.68 -2.93
N TRP A 122 16.57 3.00 -3.01
CA TRP A 122 15.81 3.71 -4.04
C TRP A 122 16.28 3.35 -5.45
N ARG A 123 17.60 3.28 -5.66
CA ARG A 123 18.20 2.85 -6.94
C ARG A 123 17.93 1.39 -7.29
N ALA A 124 17.74 0.55 -6.28
CA ALA A 124 17.49 -0.87 -6.47
C ALA A 124 15.98 -1.19 -6.57
N LEU A 125 15.07 -0.26 -6.28
CA LEU A 125 13.64 -0.50 -6.52
C LEU A 125 13.35 -0.56 -8.03
N PRO A 126 12.44 -1.45 -8.47
CA PRO A 126 11.92 -1.45 -9.83
C PRO A 126 11.29 -0.09 -10.17
N ASP A 127 11.39 0.33 -11.44
CA ASP A 127 10.98 1.67 -11.87
C ASP A 127 9.50 1.96 -11.60
N ASP A 128 8.62 0.95 -11.76
CA ASP A 128 7.19 1.10 -11.48
C ASP A 128 6.93 1.31 -9.98
N LEU A 129 7.62 0.56 -9.11
CA LEU A 129 7.50 0.71 -7.66
C LEU A 129 8.08 2.05 -7.19
N ARG A 130 9.19 2.48 -7.78
CA ARG A 130 9.78 3.80 -7.55
C ARG A 130 8.80 4.92 -7.92
N SER A 131 8.19 4.81 -9.11
CA SER A 131 7.20 5.77 -9.59
C SER A 131 5.99 5.84 -8.67
N PHE A 132 5.52 4.69 -8.18
CA PHE A 132 4.45 4.63 -7.19
C PHE A 132 4.80 5.40 -5.91
N TYR A 133 5.98 5.15 -5.32
CA TYR A 133 6.41 5.85 -4.11
C TYR A 133 6.62 7.36 -4.33
N GLN A 134 7.14 7.74 -5.50
CA GLN A 134 7.44 9.12 -5.82
C GLN A 134 6.21 9.96 -6.14
N PHE A 135 5.22 9.38 -6.84
CA PHE A 135 4.13 10.16 -7.44
C PHE A 135 2.73 9.74 -6.99
N THR A 136 2.55 8.50 -6.51
CA THR A 136 1.23 7.98 -6.12
C THR A 136 1.07 8.01 -4.60
N HIS A 137 1.85 7.19 -3.88
CA HIS A 137 1.76 7.04 -2.43
C HIS A 137 3.08 6.56 -1.80
N ASN A 138 3.47 7.13 -0.65
CA ASN A 138 4.49 6.52 0.21
C ASN A 138 3.92 5.30 0.99
N GLY A 139 3.53 4.26 0.26
CA GLY A 139 2.86 3.09 0.81
C GLY A 139 1.34 3.19 0.77
N TRP A 140 0.71 2.03 0.60
CA TRP A 140 -0.73 1.84 0.56
C TRP A 140 -1.09 0.51 1.18
N THR A 141 -1.73 0.53 2.34
CA THR A 141 -1.92 -0.67 3.17
C THR A 141 -3.30 -0.71 3.80
N PHE A 142 -3.79 -1.91 4.06
CA PHE A 142 -4.98 -2.15 4.87
C PHE A 142 -4.75 -1.62 6.29
N PHE A 143 -5.68 -0.78 6.72
CA PHE A 143 -5.79 -0.29 8.08
C PHE A 143 -6.77 -1.19 8.83
N PRO A 144 -6.40 -1.80 9.98
CA PRO A 144 -5.47 -1.32 11.02
C PRO A 144 -4.09 -1.99 11.08
N ALA A 145 -3.80 -2.97 10.21
CA ALA A 145 -2.65 -3.85 10.37
C ALA A 145 -1.37 -3.38 9.65
N ASN A 146 -1.44 -2.31 8.85
CA ASN A 146 -0.35 -1.87 7.98
C ASN A 146 0.12 -3.02 7.05
N SER A 147 -0.84 -3.72 6.45
CA SER A 147 -0.61 -4.95 5.67
C SER A 147 -1.34 -4.94 4.34
N MET A 148 -1.24 -6.04 3.58
CA MET A 148 -2.00 -6.29 2.35
C MET A 148 -1.78 -5.26 1.22
N GLY A 149 -0.68 -4.52 1.27
CA GLY A 149 -0.25 -3.63 0.20
C GLY A 149 1.20 -3.16 0.42
N PRO A 150 1.75 -2.34 -0.50
CA PRO A 150 3.11 -1.84 -0.39
C PRO A 150 3.31 -1.00 0.87
N LEU A 151 4.28 -1.37 1.70
CA LEU A 151 4.64 -0.66 2.91
C LEU A 151 5.22 0.73 2.58
N PRO A 152 5.02 1.73 3.45
CA PRO A 152 5.78 2.97 3.40
C PRO A 152 7.28 2.69 3.39
N ILE A 153 8.07 3.47 2.65
CA ILE A 153 9.52 3.25 2.53
C ILE A 153 10.22 3.23 3.90
N GLY A 154 9.75 4.05 4.85
CA GLY A 154 10.28 4.10 6.21
C GLY A 154 9.97 2.88 7.09
N ASP A 155 8.98 2.07 6.68
CA ASP A 155 8.58 0.84 7.38
C ASP A 155 9.20 -0.41 6.75
N GLN A 156 9.86 -0.27 5.60
CA GLN A 156 10.60 -1.35 4.97
C GLN A 156 11.94 -1.53 5.67
N THR A 157 12.32 -2.78 5.91
CA THR A 157 13.61 -3.13 6.52
C THR A 157 14.31 -4.18 5.69
N ALA A 158 15.62 -4.33 5.92
CA ALA A 158 16.29 -5.54 5.49
C ALA A 158 15.65 -6.75 6.21
N LEU A 159 15.60 -7.88 5.53
CA LEU A 159 15.01 -9.09 6.08
C LEU A 159 15.80 -9.58 7.30
N THR A 160 17.10 -9.31 7.36
CA THR A 160 17.93 -9.65 8.54
C THR A 160 17.34 -9.13 9.85
N ASP A 161 16.62 -8.00 9.83
CA ASP A 161 16.01 -7.40 11.03
C ASP A 161 14.78 -8.19 11.52
N LYS A 162 14.27 -9.12 10.71
CA LYS A 162 13.15 -10.02 11.01
C LYS A 162 13.59 -11.43 11.37
N LEU A 163 14.84 -11.80 11.06
CA LEU A 163 15.35 -13.14 11.23
C LEU A 163 15.97 -13.32 12.62
N ASP A 164 15.56 -14.39 13.30
CA ASP A 164 16.26 -14.93 14.48
C ASP A 164 16.91 -16.26 14.11
N LEU A 165 17.95 -16.19 13.26
CA LEU A 165 18.65 -17.34 12.70
C LEU A 165 20.12 -17.38 13.12
N THR A 166 20.66 -18.58 13.30
CA THR A 166 22.10 -18.79 13.43
C THR A 166 22.81 -18.54 12.10
N ALA A 167 24.12 -18.28 12.14
CA ALA A 167 24.92 -18.08 10.92
C ALA A 167 24.87 -19.28 9.95
N ASP A 168 24.68 -20.50 10.46
CA ASP A 168 24.53 -21.71 9.64
C ASP A 168 23.18 -21.76 8.93
N GLU A 169 22.12 -21.29 9.58
CA GLU A 169 20.78 -21.17 9.01
C GLU A 169 20.71 -20.02 8.01
N THR A 170 21.29 -18.86 8.32
CA THR A 170 21.41 -17.74 7.38
C THR A 170 22.08 -18.15 6.09
N ARG A 171 23.12 -19.00 6.15
CA ARG A 171 23.78 -19.53 4.94
C ARG A 171 22.88 -20.43 4.09
N LYS A 172 21.86 -21.09 4.67
CA LYS A 172 20.92 -21.94 3.94
C LYS A 172 19.94 -21.15 3.09
N LEU A 173 19.71 -19.86 3.41
CA LEU A 173 18.83 -18.98 2.65
C LEU A 173 19.29 -18.80 1.19
N GLY A 174 20.57 -19.05 0.87
CA GLY A 174 21.10 -18.95 -0.48
C GLY A 174 21.23 -17.51 -1.01
N VAL A 175 20.81 -16.52 -0.22
CA VAL A 175 20.85 -15.08 -0.52
C VAL A 175 21.39 -14.31 0.68
N ASN A 176 21.82 -13.07 0.47
CA ASN A 176 22.19 -12.19 1.58
C ASN A 176 20.94 -11.48 2.11
N PRO A 177 20.44 -11.78 3.34
CA PRO A 177 19.23 -11.16 3.87
C PRO A 177 19.36 -9.65 4.13
N ASP A 178 20.57 -9.09 4.17
CA ASP A 178 20.79 -7.63 4.22
C ASP A 178 20.33 -6.92 2.94
N LEU A 179 20.29 -7.66 1.83
CA LEU A 179 19.93 -7.16 0.50
C LEU A 179 18.51 -7.58 0.09
N VAL A 180 17.79 -8.29 0.95
CA VAL A 180 16.39 -8.67 0.73
C VAL A 180 15.54 -7.73 1.57
N TRP A 181 14.71 -6.91 0.94
CA TRP A 181 13.94 -5.88 1.62
C TRP A 181 12.46 -6.24 1.70
N THR A 182 11.85 -6.00 2.85
CA THR A 182 10.43 -6.28 3.10
C THR A 182 9.58 -5.19 2.46
N VAL A 183 8.82 -5.51 1.40
CA VAL A 183 8.01 -4.51 0.68
C VAL A 183 6.53 -4.59 1.05
N PHE A 184 6.05 -5.77 1.41
CA PHE A 184 4.64 -6.03 1.71
C PHE A 184 4.58 -7.10 2.80
N GLN A 185 3.66 -6.97 3.76
CA GLN A 185 3.30 -8.06 4.69
C GLN A 185 1.84 -8.47 4.53
N ASN A 186 1.54 -9.76 4.72
CA ASN A 186 0.17 -10.27 4.61
C ASN A 186 -0.67 -10.11 5.89
N GLY A 187 -0.10 -9.55 6.97
CA GLY A 187 -0.78 -9.41 8.27
C GLY A 187 -0.85 -10.69 9.11
N GLY A 188 -0.47 -11.84 8.54
CA GLY A 188 -0.25 -13.11 9.24
C GLY A 188 1.20 -13.32 9.69
N GLY A 189 2.12 -12.41 9.33
CA GLY A 189 3.53 -12.47 9.68
C GLY A 189 4.45 -12.77 8.50
N ASP A 190 3.91 -13.10 7.33
CA ASP A 190 4.70 -13.36 6.13
C ASP A 190 4.96 -12.08 5.35
N TYR A 191 6.10 -12.06 4.67
CA TYR A 191 6.55 -10.90 3.91
C TYR A 191 6.83 -11.28 2.47
N LEU A 192 6.28 -10.48 1.56
CA LEU A 192 6.77 -10.40 0.18
C LEU A 192 7.90 -9.38 0.15
N CYS A 193 9.06 -9.86 -0.27
CA CYS A 193 10.31 -9.16 -0.27
C CYS A 193 10.87 -9.01 -1.69
N LEU A 194 11.82 -8.10 -1.82
CA LEU A 194 12.56 -7.84 -3.05
C LEU A 194 14.06 -8.06 -2.79
N ASP A 195 14.71 -8.94 -3.56
CA ASP A 195 16.17 -9.09 -3.58
C ASP A 195 16.78 -7.98 -4.44
N LEU A 196 17.41 -7.01 -3.79
CA LEU A 196 17.96 -5.80 -4.42
C LEU A 196 19.12 -6.08 -5.41
N ARG A 197 19.66 -7.29 -5.45
CA ARG A 197 20.69 -7.69 -6.43
C ARG A 197 20.10 -8.05 -7.79
N ASP A 198 18.89 -8.58 -7.78
CA ASP A 198 18.21 -9.15 -8.94
C ASP A 198 17.04 -8.26 -9.41
N SER A 199 16.89 -7.07 -8.83
CA SER A 199 15.79 -6.14 -9.08
C SER A 199 15.93 -5.29 -10.35
N ALA A 200 16.88 -5.63 -11.22
CA ALA A 200 17.02 -4.99 -12.52
C ALA A 200 15.77 -5.22 -13.39
N GLY A 201 15.49 -4.27 -14.29
CA GLY A 201 14.30 -4.34 -15.15
C GLY A 201 13.03 -4.07 -14.34
N ASP A 202 12.02 -4.92 -14.48
CA ASP A 202 10.75 -4.74 -13.80
C ASP A 202 10.66 -5.38 -12.41
N GLY A 203 11.73 -6.04 -11.97
CA GLY A 203 11.82 -6.65 -10.64
C GLY A 203 10.96 -7.89 -10.42
N SER A 204 10.34 -8.46 -11.46
CA SER A 204 9.48 -9.64 -11.30
C SER A 204 10.25 -10.83 -10.71
N ASP A 205 11.45 -11.12 -11.22
CA ASP A 205 12.31 -12.24 -10.78
C ASP A 205 13.03 -11.98 -9.44
N ALA A 206 12.96 -10.75 -8.92
CA ALA A 206 13.56 -10.36 -7.64
C ALA A 206 12.68 -10.71 -6.44
N GLY A 207 11.46 -11.19 -6.67
CA GLY A 207 10.52 -11.54 -5.61
C GLY A 207 11.01 -12.68 -4.74
N ARG A 208 10.86 -12.51 -3.43
CA ARG A 208 11.08 -13.57 -2.42
C ARG A 208 9.93 -13.55 -1.43
N ILE A 209 9.34 -14.71 -1.12
CA ILE A 209 8.48 -14.82 0.06
C ILE A 209 9.31 -15.32 1.23
N TRP A 210 9.20 -14.61 2.36
CA TRP A 210 9.63 -15.10 3.65
C TRP A 210 8.41 -15.52 4.47
N TRP A 211 8.38 -16.79 4.83
CA TRP A 211 7.32 -17.40 5.63
C TRP A 211 7.73 -17.43 7.09
N HIS A 212 6.89 -16.89 7.98
CA HIS A 212 7.19 -16.91 9.41
C HIS A 212 7.20 -18.35 9.98
N GLU A 213 6.40 -19.25 9.40
CA GLU A 213 6.33 -20.68 9.79
C GLU A 213 7.54 -21.49 9.30
N ASN A 214 8.26 -20.99 8.29
CA ASN A 214 9.44 -21.63 7.73
C ASN A 214 10.57 -20.60 7.52
N PRO A 215 11.09 -20.01 8.62
CA PRO A 215 11.94 -18.82 8.54
C PRO A 215 13.32 -19.08 7.94
N THR A 216 13.72 -20.34 7.77
CA THR A 216 15.01 -20.76 7.19
C THR A 216 15.00 -20.90 5.68
N GLU A 217 13.87 -20.64 5.03
CA GLU A 217 13.71 -20.73 3.58
C GLU A 217 13.21 -19.40 3.02
N LEU A 218 13.68 -19.07 1.81
CA LEU A 218 13.19 -17.95 1.02
C LEU A 218 12.72 -18.47 -0.32
N GLU A 219 11.43 -18.35 -0.56
CA GLU A 219 10.82 -18.87 -1.78
C GLU A 219 10.96 -17.84 -2.91
N PRO A 220 11.65 -18.14 -4.01
CA PRO A 220 11.68 -17.28 -5.18
C PRO A 220 10.32 -17.26 -5.86
N VAL A 221 9.80 -16.07 -6.15
CA VAL A 221 8.48 -15.86 -6.74
C VAL A 221 8.50 -14.72 -7.74
N ASP A 222 7.48 -14.67 -8.60
CA ASP A 222 7.16 -13.44 -9.33
C ASP A 222 6.58 -12.41 -8.34
N PHE A 223 7.32 -11.31 -8.15
CA PHE A 223 6.99 -10.25 -7.19
C PHE A 223 5.58 -9.68 -7.42
N TRP A 224 5.24 -9.35 -8.66
CA TRP A 224 3.99 -8.68 -8.99
C TRP A 224 2.81 -9.64 -8.92
N ALA A 225 2.99 -10.88 -9.40
CA ALA A 225 1.96 -11.91 -9.33
C ALA A 225 1.56 -12.22 -7.89
N VAL A 226 2.52 -12.34 -6.97
CA VAL A 226 2.24 -12.58 -5.55
C VAL A 226 1.57 -11.38 -4.90
N MET A 227 2.06 -10.16 -5.15
CA MET A 227 1.44 -8.95 -4.63
C MET A 227 -0.03 -8.84 -5.07
N ASN A 228 -0.30 -9.07 -6.36
CA ASN A 228 -1.65 -9.08 -6.89
C ASN A 228 -2.53 -10.16 -6.26
N ALA A 229 -2.03 -11.40 -6.19
CA ALA A 229 -2.78 -12.54 -5.66
C ALA A 229 -3.12 -12.38 -4.16
N TRP A 230 -2.16 -11.95 -3.35
CA TRP A 230 -2.40 -11.71 -1.92
C TRP A 230 -3.42 -10.59 -1.69
N PHE A 231 -3.33 -9.51 -2.48
CA PHE A 231 -4.35 -8.46 -2.45
C PHE A 231 -5.73 -8.99 -2.88
N GLU A 232 -5.81 -9.73 -3.99
CA GLU A 232 -7.05 -10.28 -4.54
C GLU A 232 -7.79 -11.15 -3.53
N ILE A 233 -7.08 -12.09 -2.90
CA ILE A 233 -7.61 -12.96 -1.86
C ILE A 233 -8.14 -12.12 -0.69
N PHE A 234 -7.38 -11.10 -0.27
CA PHE A 234 -7.77 -10.27 0.87
C PHE A 234 -9.06 -9.49 0.62
N VAL A 235 -9.28 -8.98 -0.59
CA VAL A 235 -10.48 -8.18 -0.92
C VAL A 235 -11.59 -9.00 -1.60
N GLU A 236 -11.50 -10.33 -1.63
CA GLU A 236 -12.47 -11.21 -2.30
C GLU A 236 -13.90 -10.96 -1.78
N GLU A 237 -14.05 -10.93 -0.46
CA GLU A 237 -15.33 -10.75 0.26
C GLU A 237 -15.82 -9.30 0.32
N ALA A 238 -15.07 -8.34 -0.24
CA ALA A 238 -15.52 -6.95 -0.27
C ALA A 238 -16.76 -6.79 -1.16
N ASP A 239 -17.75 -6.04 -0.68
CA ASP A 239 -19.02 -5.84 -1.35
C ASP A 239 -18.84 -5.12 -2.68
N LYS A 240 -19.67 -5.49 -3.66
CA LYS A 240 -19.79 -4.72 -4.89
C LYS A 240 -20.47 -3.38 -4.63
N ARG A 241 -20.08 -2.38 -5.42
CA ARG A 241 -20.57 -1.02 -5.28
C ARG A 241 -21.95 -0.79 -5.86
#